data_AF-A0A011RNS9-F1
#
_entry.id   AF-A0A011RNS9-F1
#
_cell.length_a   1.000
_cell.length_b   1.000
_cell.length_c   1.000
_cell.angle_alpha   90.00
_cell.angle_beta   90.00
_cell.angle_gamma   90.00
#
_symmetry.space_group_name_H-M   'P 1'
#
loop_
_entity.id
_entity.type
_entity.pdbx_description
1 polymer ?
#
loop_
_entity_poly.entity_id
_entity_poly.type
_entity_poly.pdbx_seq_one_letter_code
_entity_poly.pdbx_strand_id
1 'polypeptide(L)'
;MSTALKRWAPPRPLVGSRVIEKVLRRHASVQGPEADLVVAVIALAIVDCLDREPYLRASARRFVTGRPLDGWTDLVGLPPDFVREIARKGGYLASDEAHWVTVPRNRKTQPSVAVSEREVADA
;
A
#
# COMPACT_ATOMS: atom_id res chain seq x y z
N MET A 1 19.01 11.83 -23.52
CA MET A 1 19.36 10.93 -22.40
C MET A 1 18.07 10.46 -21.74
N SER A 2 17.82 9.15 -21.67
CA SER A 2 16.60 8.61 -21.06
C SER A 2 16.68 8.78 -19.54
N THR A 3 15.85 9.65 -18.97
CA THR A 3 15.75 9.80 -17.51
C THR A 3 15.19 8.51 -16.91
N ALA A 4 15.93 7.93 -15.97
CA ALA A 4 15.52 6.71 -15.29
C ALA A 4 14.28 6.98 -14.42
N LEU A 5 13.31 6.06 -14.41
CA LEU A 5 12.08 6.22 -13.65
C LEU A 5 12.29 5.69 -12.23
N LYS A 6 11.97 6.48 -11.21
CA LYS A 6 11.91 5.99 -9.82
C LYS A 6 10.57 5.30 -9.62
N ARG A 7 10.59 4.05 -9.15
CA ARG A 7 9.40 3.26 -8.84
C ARG A 7 9.43 2.85 -7.37
N TRP A 8 8.30 3.00 -6.70
CA TRP A 8 8.10 2.48 -5.37
C TRP A 8 8.09 0.96 -5.41
N ALA A 9 8.96 0.33 -4.62
CA ALA A 9 9.03 -1.11 -4.43
C ALA A 9 8.84 -1.40 -2.93
N PRO A 10 7.59 -1.59 -2.47
CA PRO A 10 7.33 -1.77 -1.05
C PRO A 10 8.09 -3.00 -0.51
N PRO A 11 8.63 -2.92 0.72
CA PRO A 11 9.21 -4.09 1.35
C PRO A 11 8.17 -5.18 1.53
N ARG A 12 8.66 -6.42 1.63
CA ARG A 12 7.81 -7.53 2.07
C ARG A 12 7.51 -7.35 3.56
N PRO A 13 6.22 -7.26 3.97
CA PRO A 13 5.88 -7.18 5.38
C PRO A 13 6.29 -8.46 6.12
N LEU A 14 6.64 -8.32 7.39
CA LEU A 14 7.14 -9.41 8.23
C LEU A 14 6.01 -10.33 8.72
N VAL A 15 4.79 -9.80 8.77
CA VAL A 15 3.57 -10.53 9.13
C VAL A 15 2.48 -10.21 8.11
N GLY A 16 1.53 -11.12 7.92
CA GLY A 16 0.38 -10.89 7.04
C GLY A 16 -0.73 -10.08 7.72
N SER A 17 -1.61 -9.49 6.92
CA SER A 17 -2.75 -8.68 7.38
C SER A 17 -3.66 -9.41 8.38
N ARG A 18 -3.93 -10.70 8.14
CA ARG A 18 -4.75 -11.52 9.04
C ARG A 18 -4.18 -11.66 10.45
N VAL A 19 -2.85 -11.64 10.59
CA VAL A 19 -2.19 -11.69 11.90
C VAL A 19 -2.38 -10.35 12.63
N ILE A 20 -2.25 -9.23 11.91
CA ILE A 20 -2.49 -7.88 12.46
C ILE A 20 -3.92 -7.79 12.97
N GLU A 21 -4.91 -8.09 12.13
CA GLU A 21 -6.33 -8.02 12.49
C GLU A 21 -6.63 -8.87 13.73
N LYS A 22 -6.13 -10.11 13.79
CA LYS A 22 -6.30 -11.00 14.95
C LYS A 22 -5.66 -10.43 16.22
N VAL A 23 -4.47 -9.85 16.13
CA VAL A 23 -3.77 -9.24 17.28
C VAL A 23 -4.54 -8.03 17.78
N LEU A 24 -4.97 -7.14 16.88
CA LEU A 24 -5.74 -5.95 17.23
C LEU A 24 -7.09 -6.34 17.85
N ARG A 25 -7.84 -7.26 17.23
CA ARG A 25 -9.13 -7.73 17.77
C ARG A 25 -8.99 -8.37 19.14
N ARG A 26 -7.92 -9.13 19.39
CA ARG A 26 -7.67 -9.77 20.69
C ARG A 26 -7.42 -8.77 21.83
N HIS A 27 -6.91 -7.58 21.51
CA HIS A 27 -6.61 -6.53 22.49
C HIS A 27 -7.70 -5.45 22.58
N ALA A 28 -8.72 -5.49 21.71
CA ALA A 28 -9.87 -4.62 21.81
C ALA A 28 -10.69 -4.96 23.06
N SER A 29 -11.07 -3.93 23.83
CA SER A 29 -11.92 -4.08 25.02
C SER A 29 -13.40 -4.25 24.65
N VAL A 30 -13.80 -3.76 23.48
CA VAL A 30 -15.16 -3.86 22.93
C VAL A 30 -15.24 -5.06 22.00
N GLN A 31 -16.34 -5.81 22.09
CA GLN A 31 -16.65 -6.96 21.23
C GLN A 31 -17.94 -6.72 20.47
N GLY A 32 -18.06 -7.30 19.28
CA GLY A 32 -19.21 -7.16 18.40
C GLY A 32 -18.82 -6.82 16.96
N PRO A 33 -19.78 -6.90 16.02
CA PRO A 33 -19.54 -6.68 14.61
C PRO A 33 -19.09 -5.25 14.28
N GLU A 34 -19.55 -4.25 15.04
CA GLU A 34 -19.11 -2.86 14.89
C GLU A 34 -17.64 -2.69 15.29
N ALA A 35 -17.22 -3.35 16.37
CA ALA A 35 -15.82 -3.38 16.78
C ALA A 35 -14.95 -4.17 15.79
N ASP A 36 -15.50 -5.20 15.13
CA ASP A 36 -14.78 -5.95 14.08
C ASP A 36 -14.53 -5.04 12.88
N LEU A 37 -15.53 -4.24 12.50
CA LEU A 37 -15.39 -3.24 11.43
C LEU A 37 -14.32 -2.19 11.76
N VAL A 38 -14.33 -1.64 12.97
CA VAL A 38 -13.30 -0.67 13.41
C VAL A 38 -11.90 -1.28 13.35
N VAL A 39 -11.72 -2.51 13.86
CA VAL A 39 -10.44 -3.20 13.80
C VAL A 39 -10.02 -3.47 12.36
N ALA A 40 -10.94 -3.86 11.48
CA ALA A 40 -10.66 -4.07 10.07
C ALA A 40 -10.21 -2.79 9.36
N VAL A 41 -10.84 -1.64 9.66
CA VAL A 41 -10.41 -0.33 9.12
C VAL A 41 -8.99 0.00 9.55
N ILE A 42 -8.66 -0.20 10.83
CA ILE A 42 -7.31 0.05 11.35
C ILE A 42 -6.29 -0.90 10.69
N ALA A 43 -6.60 -2.19 10.61
CA ALA A 43 -5.73 -3.18 9.99
C ALA A 43 -5.50 -2.90 8.50
N LEU A 44 -6.54 -2.47 7.76
CA LEU A 44 -6.44 -2.07 6.36
C LEU A 44 -5.55 -0.84 6.21
N ALA A 45 -5.72 0.19 7.05
CA ALA A 45 -4.88 1.38 7.01
C ALA A 45 -3.39 1.05 7.26
N ILE A 46 -3.08 0.05 8.10
CA ILE A 46 -1.71 -0.44 8.27
C ILE A 46 -1.21 -1.07 6.97
N VAL A 47 -2.00 -1.92 6.31
CA VAL A 47 -1.63 -2.56 5.05
C VAL A 47 -1.39 -1.52 3.94
N ASP A 48 -2.27 -0.53 3.84
CA ASP A 48 -2.23 0.53 2.83
C ASP A 48 -1.01 1.45 3.00
N CYS A 49 -0.31 1.41 4.14
CA CYS A 49 0.98 2.09 4.29
C CYS A 49 2.06 1.55 3.34
N LEU A 50 1.85 0.38 2.73
CA LEU A 50 2.71 -0.20 1.70
C LEU A 50 2.11 -0.12 0.28
N ASP A 51 0.99 0.59 0.10
CA ASP A 51 0.31 0.66 -1.20
C ASP A 51 1.22 1.23 -2.30
N ARG A 52 1.00 0.76 -3.53
CA ARG A 52 1.75 1.20 -4.72
C ARG A 52 1.32 2.58 -5.17
N GLU A 53 0.08 2.93 -4.91
CA GLU A 53 -0.53 4.21 -5.24
C GLU A 53 -0.12 5.27 -4.21
N PRO A 54 0.62 6.33 -4.62
CA PRO A 54 1.17 7.30 -3.68
C PRO A 54 0.12 8.01 -2.81
N TYR A 55 -1.07 8.31 -3.35
CA TYR A 55 -2.10 9.01 -2.57
C TYR A 55 -2.70 8.11 -1.48
N LEU A 56 -2.94 6.83 -1.77
CA LEU A 56 -3.43 5.86 -0.78
C LEU A 56 -2.39 5.67 0.32
N ARG A 57 -1.13 5.44 -0.07
CA ARG A 57 -0.03 5.28 0.88
C ARG A 57 0.15 6.51 1.77
N ALA A 58 0.16 7.71 1.19
CA ALA A 58 0.30 8.94 1.97
C ALA A 58 -0.87 9.16 2.93
N SER A 59 -2.10 8.91 2.48
CA SER A 59 -3.31 9.00 3.32
C SER A 59 -3.27 8.01 4.47
N ALA A 60 -2.96 6.74 4.19
CA ALA A 60 -2.85 5.66 5.16
C ALA A 60 -1.77 5.96 6.21
N ARG A 61 -0.58 6.42 5.79
CA ARG A 61 0.49 6.80 6.71
C ARG A 61 0.07 7.97 7.58
N ARG A 62 -0.56 9.01 7.03
CA ARG A 62 -1.09 10.14 7.81
C ARG A 62 -2.15 9.71 8.82
N PHE A 63 -2.98 8.73 8.47
CA PHE A 63 -3.97 8.16 9.38
C PHE A 63 -3.27 7.41 10.53
N VAL A 64 -2.41 6.44 10.23
CA VAL A 64 -1.75 5.56 11.22
C VAL A 64 -0.79 6.34 12.14
N THR A 65 -0.03 7.30 11.61
CA THR A 65 0.93 8.06 12.41
C THR A 65 0.33 9.31 13.05
N GLY A 66 -0.89 9.71 12.65
CA GLY A 66 -1.53 10.94 13.09
C GLY A 66 -2.58 10.73 14.19
N ARG A 67 -3.23 11.84 14.54
CA ARG A 67 -4.38 11.89 15.47
C ARG A 67 -5.66 11.20 14.98
N PRO A 68 -5.94 11.06 13.67
CA PRO A 68 -7.15 10.34 13.24
C PRO A 68 -7.24 8.93 13.81
N LEU A 69 -6.11 8.23 13.98
CA LEU A 69 -6.08 6.91 14.59
C LEU A 69 -6.67 6.90 16.01
N ASP A 70 -6.38 7.92 16.82
CA ASP A 70 -6.75 7.97 18.24
C ASP A 70 -8.27 7.82 18.41
N GLY A 71 -9.05 8.55 17.62
CA GLY A 71 -10.52 8.47 17.66
C GLY A 71 -11.07 7.11 17.22
N TRP A 72 -10.40 6.39 16.31
CA TRP A 72 -10.81 5.03 15.93
C TRP A 72 -10.42 4.00 17.00
N THR A 73 -9.27 4.18 17.63
CA THR A 73 -8.81 3.27 18.68
C THR A 73 -9.61 3.43 19.97
N ASP A 74 -10.11 4.64 20.27
CA ASP A 74 -11.00 4.90 21.40
C ASP A 74 -12.31 4.10 21.30
N LEU A 75 -12.87 3.93 20.10
CA LEU A 75 -14.10 3.16 19.86
C LEU A 75 -13.99 1.68 20.26
N VAL A 76 -12.78 1.13 20.29
CA VAL A 76 -12.51 -0.28 20.61
C VAL A 76 -11.59 -0.46 21.83
N GLY A 77 -11.28 0.64 22.53
CA GLY A 77 -10.39 0.66 23.69
C GLY A 77 -8.98 0.16 23.40
N LEU A 78 -8.46 0.41 22.20
CA LEU A 78 -7.07 0.11 21.86
C LEU A 78 -6.18 1.33 22.19
N PRO A 79 -4.96 1.12 22.70
CA PRO A 79 -3.98 2.20 22.77
C PRO A 79 -3.47 2.53 21.34
N PRO A 80 -3.49 3.79 20.89
CA PRO A 80 -3.02 4.13 19.54
C PRO A 80 -1.52 3.83 19.35
N ASP A 81 -0.71 3.97 20.40
CA ASP A 81 0.71 3.62 20.35
C ASP A 81 0.96 2.12 20.20
N PHE A 82 0.08 1.28 20.74
CA PHE A 82 0.15 -0.16 20.50
C PHE A 82 -0.05 -0.47 19.01
N VAL A 83 -1.04 0.16 18.37
CA VAL A 83 -1.29 -0.01 16.93
C VAL A 83 -0.09 0.45 16.10
N ARG A 84 0.47 1.62 16.41
CA ARG A 84 1.67 2.15 15.75
C ARG A 84 2.87 1.20 15.89
N GLU A 85 3.03 0.61 17.07
CA GLU A 85 4.09 -0.36 17.33
C GLU A 85 3.92 -1.64 16.52
N ILE A 86 2.70 -2.17 16.43
CA ILE A 86 2.39 -3.33 15.56
C ILE A 86 2.70 -3.00 14.09
N ALA A 87 2.34 -1.80 13.61
CA ALA A 87 2.63 -1.38 12.25
C ALA A 87 4.15 -1.30 11.96
N ARG A 88 4.94 -0.77 12.91
CA ARG A 88 6.42 -0.74 12.81
C ARG A 88 7.02 -2.14 12.82
N LYS A 89 6.67 -2.96 13.82
CA LYS A 89 7.18 -4.33 13.97
C LYS A 89 6.76 -5.25 12.83
N GLY A 90 5.61 -4.98 12.20
CA GLY A 90 5.16 -5.70 11.02
C GLY A 90 5.85 -5.27 9.72
N GLY A 91 6.64 -4.19 9.74
CA GLY A 91 7.33 -3.65 8.56
C GLY A 91 6.47 -2.78 7.65
N TYR A 92 5.30 -2.34 8.11
CA TYR A 92 4.36 -1.53 7.33
C TYR A 92 4.69 -0.04 7.30
N LEU A 93 5.40 0.44 8.32
CA LEU A 93 5.89 1.83 8.40
C LEU A 93 7.37 1.94 8.02
N ALA A 94 7.79 1.24 6.98
CA ALA A 94 9.14 1.36 6.43
C ALA A 94 9.39 2.78 5.85
N SER A 95 10.66 3.21 5.80
CA SER A 95 11.05 4.50 5.19
C SER A 95 10.76 4.48 3.69
N ASP A 96 10.13 5.54 3.18
CA ASP A 96 9.81 5.63 1.75
C ASP A 96 11.11 5.75 0.91
N GLU A 97 12.10 6.47 1.43
CA GLU A 97 13.36 6.78 0.77
C GLU A 97 14.18 5.52 0.46
N ALA A 98 14.15 4.53 1.36
CA ALA A 98 14.89 3.29 1.23
C ALA A 98 14.35 2.35 0.13
N HIS A 99 13.13 2.59 -0.35
CA HIS A 99 12.38 1.67 -1.20
C HIS A 99 12.01 2.25 -2.58
N TRP A 100 12.53 3.42 -2.92
CA TRP A 100 12.50 3.94 -4.29
C TRP A 100 13.61 3.30 -5.12
N VAL A 101 13.22 2.43 -6.05
CA VAL A 101 14.15 1.75 -6.95
C VAL A 101 14.18 2.47 -8.30
N THR A 102 15.37 2.68 -8.83
CA THR A 102 15.58 3.21 -10.18
C THR A 102 15.35 2.11 -11.21
N VAL A 103 14.34 2.27 -12.06
CA VAL A 103 13.96 1.28 -13.08
C VAL A 103 14.39 1.78 -14.47
N PRO A 104 15.11 0.96 -15.26
CA PRO A 104 15.41 1.29 -16.65
C PRO A 104 14.12 1.45 -17.47
N ARG A 105 14.03 2.53 -18.23
CA ARG A 105 12.87 2.79 -19.10
C ARG A 105 12.96 1.83 -20.30
N ASN A 106 12.17 0.75 -20.30
CA ASN A 106 12.17 -0.19 -21.41
C ASN A 106 11.53 0.47 -22.64
N ARG A 107 12.30 0.63 -23.72
CA ARG A 107 11.87 1.28 -24.97
C ARG A 107 11.02 0.29 -25.75
N LYS A 108 9.71 0.26 -25.51
CA LYS A 108 8.81 -0.57 -26.33
C LYS A 108 8.89 -0.13 -27.80
N THR A 109 9.09 -1.13 -28.63
CA THR A 109 9.29 -1.17 -30.08
C THR A 109 8.26 -0.34 -30.88
N GLN A 110 8.72 0.23 -31.99
CA GLN A 110 7.99 1.00 -33.01
C GLN A 110 6.62 0.41 -33.39
N PRO A 111 5.64 1.25 -33.76
CA PRO A 111 4.40 0.80 -34.38
C PRO A 111 4.73 0.28 -35.79
N SER A 112 4.37 -0.97 -36.09
CA SER A 112 4.43 -1.50 -37.45
C SER A 112 3.31 -0.87 -38.28
N VAL A 113 3.58 0.29 -38.88
CA VAL A 113 2.84 0.74 -40.06
C VAL A 113 3.53 0.10 -41.26
N ALA A 114 3.00 -1.03 -41.72
CA ALA A 114 3.28 -1.54 -43.06
C ALA A 114 2.13 -1.10 -43.97
N VAL A 115 2.25 0.11 -44.52
CA VAL A 115 1.57 0.45 -45.77
C VAL A 115 2.40 -0.20 -46.88
N SER A 116 1.82 -1.17 -47.57
CA SER A 116 2.32 -1.66 -48.84
C SER A 116 1.25 -1.42 -49.90
N GLU A 117 1.35 -0.28 -50.58
CA GLU A 117 0.84 -0.14 -51.94
C GLU A 117 1.78 -0.88 -52.90
N ARG A 118 1.18 -1.69 -53.79
CA ARG A 118 1.62 -2.19 -55.12
C ARG A 118 0.92 -3.55 -55.34
N GLU A 119 0.37 -3.92 -56.47
CA GLU A 119 0.15 -3.29 -57.78
C GLU A 119 -0.86 -4.20 -58.50
N VAL A 120 -1.64 -3.62 -59.41
CA VAL A 120 -2.54 -4.29 -60.36
C VAL A 120 -1.74 -5.16 -61.34
N ALA A 121 -2.18 -6.40 -61.61
CA ALA A 121 -1.95 -7.08 -62.88
C ALA A 121 -2.94 -8.25 -63.10
N ASP A 122 -3.53 -8.26 -64.29
CA ASP A 122 -4.43 -9.24 -64.89
C ASP A 122 -3.97 -10.70 -64.85
N ALA A 123 -4.93 -11.62 -64.70
CA ALA A 123 -5.10 -12.85 -65.51
C ALA A 123 -6.48 -13.48 -65.27
#